data_AF-A0A1H6EWR1-F1
#
_entry.id   AF-A0A1H6EWR1-F1
#
_cell.length_a   1.000
_cell.length_b   1.000
_cell.length_c   1.000
_cell.angle_alpha   90.00
_cell.angle_beta   90.00
_cell.angle_gamma   90.00
#
_symmetry.space_group_name_H-M   'P 1'
#
loop_
_entity.id
_entity.type
_entity.pdbx_description
1 polymer ?
#
loop_
_entity_poly.entity_id
_entity_poly.type
_entity_poly.pdbx_seq_one_letter_code
_entity_poly.pdbx_strand_id
1 'polypeptide(L)'
;MLSLTQDDLLWFHYKFMAGTSSSLTPSDRQVAAITSDLGHHGLSELSSALTGNAGGQQGEDARRVLASFHTWESFPPVASIDAFRMIGGAAIGPHNGSDIIERLARLQNPSASQQNDRSRFDAVNRFLQTVLEDASAYLEVPFERNTINVHRGGKVLPLTHLGTGIHQVIILAVAATVMSDHFVCIEEPEVHLHPLLQRKLVRYLRDEPSNQYLIATHSPHILDYDQSHVFHVRDIEGSTSVCRAKTPAEVATVCSDLGYRPSDLLQANAVVWVEGPSDRIYLQHWIQLKAPDLIEGIHYSIMFYGGRLLNHLSALDPEVSDFISLRRLNRHIAILIDSDKTSVRKPINRTKKRVRDEFDAEGYPGHAWITDGYTIENYVPSDVLSAAVLEVHGRRILWSGDRWRDPLKEYVPAWGGSADKIRIARSVCQNWPGLDFPKVLEKHVERLVSFMREANQHVGAVDR
;
A
#
# COMPACT_ATOMS: atom_id res chain seq x y z
N MET A 1 -20.69 -27.10 -13.36
CA MET A 1 -21.96 -26.54 -12.86
C MET A 1 -21.83 -25.05 -13.08
N LEU A 2 -22.64 -24.42 -13.93
CA LEU A 2 -22.72 -22.96 -13.97
C LEU A 2 -23.41 -22.57 -12.66
N SER A 3 -22.65 -22.13 -11.66
CA SER A 3 -23.24 -21.57 -10.46
C SER A 3 -23.29 -20.07 -10.63
N LEU A 4 -24.49 -19.55 -10.91
CA LEU A 4 -24.81 -18.16 -10.62
C LEU A 4 -24.73 -18.00 -9.10
N THR A 5 -23.67 -17.35 -8.62
CA THR A 5 -23.61 -16.91 -7.22
C THR A 5 -24.45 -15.65 -7.04
N GLN A 6 -24.84 -15.34 -5.79
CA GLN A 6 -25.69 -14.19 -5.41
C GLN A 6 -25.20 -12.79 -5.84
N ASP A 7 -24.07 -12.71 -6.55
CA ASP A 7 -23.35 -11.49 -6.92
C ASP A 7 -23.38 -11.16 -8.43
N ASP A 8 -24.31 -11.74 -9.22
CA ASP A 8 -24.40 -11.54 -10.69
C ASP A 8 -23.11 -11.92 -11.47
N LEU A 9 -22.32 -12.88 -10.96
CA LEU A 9 -21.08 -13.35 -11.60
C LEU A 9 -21.24 -14.78 -12.15
N LEU A 10 -20.83 -14.97 -13.42
CA LEU A 10 -20.77 -16.26 -14.10
C LEU A 10 -19.32 -16.77 -14.16
N TRP A 11 -19.07 -17.95 -13.60
CA TRP A 11 -17.74 -18.58 -13.61
C TRP A 11 -17.59 -19.55 -14.79
N PHE A 12 -16.46 -19.46 -15.51
CA PHE A 12 -16.16 -20.27 -16.70
C PHE A 12 -14.91 -21.14 -16.48
N HIS A 13 -15.05 -22.46 -16.67
CA HIS A 13 -13.92 -23.41 -16.65
C HIS A 13 -13.37 -23.67 -18.06
N TYR A 14 -12.24 -23.06 -18.40
CA TYR A 14 -11.58 -23.28 -19.68
C TYR A 14 -10.65 -24.49 -19.68
N LYS A 15 -10.51 -25.15 -20.83
CA LYS A 15 -9.45 -26.13 -21.06
C LYS A 15 -8.27 -25.43 -21.72
N PHE A 16 -7.13 -25.44 -21.04
CA PHE A 16 -5.87 -25.00 -21.61
C PHE A 16 -5.23 -26.17 -22.36
N MET A 17 -5.05 -26.02 -23.68
CA MET A 17 -4.31 -26.98 -24.49
C MET A 17 -2.92 -26.40 -24.72
N ALA A 18 -1.90 -26.98 -24.07
CA ALA A 18 -0.52 -26.57 -24.28
C ALA A 18 -0.07 -26.93 -25.71
N GLY A 19 0.23 -25.92 -26.54
CA GLY A 19 0.64 -26.02 -27.94
C GLY A 19 1.14 -24.67 -28.48
N THR A 20 1.61 -24.63 -29.74
CA THR A 20 2.25 -23.45 -30.38
C THR A 20 1.37 -22.20 -30.50
N SER A 21 0.06 -22.33 -30.31
CA SER A 21 -0.85 -21.23 -30.00
C SER A 21 -1.69 -21.61 -28.79
N SER A 22 -1.44 -20.97 -27.66
CA SER A 22 -2.15 -21.19 -26.39
C SER A 22 -3.55 -20.57 -26.41
N SER A 23 -4.43 -21.04 -27.30
CA SER A 23 -5.80 -20.55 -27.38
C SER A 23 -6.66 -21.23 -26.31
N LEU A 24 -7.32 -20.43 -25.47
CA LEU A 24 -8.35 -20.93 -24.57
C LEU A 24 -9.57 -21.37 -25.39
N THR A 25 -9.95 -22.64 -25.27
CA THR A 25 -11.17 -23.15 -25.91
C THR A 25 -12.21 -23.46 -24.84
N PRO A 26 -13.47 -23.00 -25.01
CA PRO A 26 -14.54 -23.40 -24.12
C PRO A 26 -14.78 -24.91 -24.23
N SER A 27 -14.92 -25.57 -23.10
CA SER A 27 -15.21 -27.00 -23.03
C SER A 27 -16.63 -27.31 -23.54
N ASP A 28 -16.85 -28.51 -24.09
CA ASP A 28 -18.17 -28.91 -24.59
C ASP A 28 -19.26 -28.87 -23.51
N ARG A 29 -18.91 -29.03 -22.24
CA ARG A 29 -19.84 -28.86 -21.10
C ARG A 29 -20.31 -27.41 -20.96
N GLN A 30 -19.45 -26.43 -21.18
CA GLN A 30 -19.83 -25.00 -21.13
C GLN A 30 -20.69 -24.63 -22.33
N VAL A 31 -20.32 -25.13 -23.51
CA VAL A 31 -21.10 -24.96 -24.74
C VAL A 31 -22.50 -25.51 -24.53
N ALA A 32 -22.64 -26.70 -23.95
CA ALA A 32 -23.94 -27.29 -23.62
C ALA A 32 -24.72 -26.48 -22.57
N ALA A 33 -24.04 -25.99 -21.53
CA ALA A 33 -24.69 -25.27 -20.44
C ALA A 33 -25.23 -23.89 -20.89
N ILE A 34 -24.43 -23.09 -21.59
CA ILE A 34 -24.88 -21.80 -22.13
C ILE A 34 -25.97 -21.99 -23.20
N THR A 35 -25.90 -23.08 -23.98
CA THR A 35 -26.93 -23.44 -24.95
C THR A 35 -28.24 -23.84 -24.26
N SER A 36 -28.18 -24.50 -23.09
CA SER A 36 -29.35 -24.82 -22.28
C SER A 36 -29.99 -23.58 -21.67
N ASP A 37 -29.20 -22.59 -21.26
CA ASP A 37 -29.70 -21.40 -20.56
C ASP A 37 -30.27 -20.34 -21.51
N LEU A 38 -29.54 -20.00 -22.58
CA LEU A 38 -29.93 -18.94 -23.53
C LEU A 38 -30.72 -19.46 -24.73
N GLY A 39 -30.73 -20.78 -24.95
CA GLY A 39 -31.31 -21.42 -26.12
C GLY A 39 -30.56 -21.10 -27.42
N HIS A 40 -30.85 -21.87 -28.47
CA HIS A 40 -30.21 -21.70 -29.77
C HIS A 40 -30.48 -20.34 -30.42
N HIS A 41 -31.70 -19.79 -30.25
CA HIS A 41 -32.07 -18.51 -30.86
C HIS A 41 -31.37 -17.33 -30.19
N GLY A 42 -31.37 -17.26 -28.85
CA GLY A 42 -30.69 -16.19 -28.11
C GLY A 42 -29.17 -16.19 -28.33
N LEU A 43 -28.56 -17.37 -28.42
CA LEU A 43 -27.14 -17.49 -28.78
C LEU A 43 -26.85 -17.02 -30.20
N SER A 44 -27.73 -17.29 -31.15
CA SER A 44 -27.56 -16.85 -32.54
C SER A 44 -27.61 -15.32 -32.65
N GLU A 45 -28.57 -14.69 -31.95
CA GLU A 45 -28.67 -13.23 -31.87
C GLU A 45 -27.44 -12.61 -31.19
N LEU A 46 -26.99 -13.17 -30.06
CA LEU A 46 -25.80 -12.73 -29.35
C LEU A 46 -24.52 -12.91 -30.18
N SER A 47 -24.36 -14.04 -30.88
CA SER A 47 -23.23 -14.28 -31.77
C SER A 47 -23.19 -13.26 -32.90
N SER A 48 -24.35 -12.98 -33.52
CA SER A 48 -24.48 -11.96 -34.56
C SER A 48 -24.10 -10.57 -34.04
N ALA A 49 -24.61 -10.20 -32.86
CA ALA A 49 -24.35 -8.90 -32.25
C ALA A 49 -22.88 -8.70 -31.86
N LEU A 50 -22.21 -9.75 -31.36
CA LEU A 50 -20.83 -9.66 -30.86
C LEU A 50 -19.78 -9.86 -31.95
N THR A 51 -20.06 -10.70 -32.96
CA THR A 51 -19.04 -11.12 -33.96
C THR A 51 -19.42 -10.85 -35.41
N GLY A 52 -20.66 -10.40 -35.66
CA GLY A 52 -21.20 -10.23 -37.02
C GLY A 52 -21.53 -11.55 -37.73
N ASN A 53 -21.40 -12.70 -37.06
CA ASN A 53 -21.63 -14.03 -37.61
C ASN A 53 -22.60 -14.85 -36.73
N ALA A 54 -23.48 -15.63 -37.34
CA ALA A 54 -24.45 -16.48 -36.65
C ALA A 54 -24.72 -17.79 -37.40
N GLY A 55 -25.10 -18.85 -36.68
CA GLY A 55 -25.44 -20.17 -37.23
C GLY A 55 -24.23 -21.07 -37.48
N GLY A 56 -24.45 -22.35 -37.78
CA GLY A 56 -23.38 -23.34 -37.96
C GLY A 56 -23.71 -24.68 -37.32
N GLN A 57 -22.68 -25.44 -36.95
CA GLN A 57 -22.85 -26.70 -36.22
C GLN A 57 -23.35 -26.45 -34.78
N GLN A 58 -23.90 -27.49 -34.15
CA GLN A 58 -24.44 -27.37 -32.80
C GLN A 58 -23.36 -26.86 -31.83
N GLY A 59 -23.67 -25.74 -31.16
CA GLY A 59 -22.79 -25.09 -30.19
C GLY A 59 -21.75 -24.13 -30.79
N GLU A 60 -21.76 -23.87 -32.11
CA GLU A 60 -20.81 -22.95 -32.75
C GLU A 60 -21.08 -21.47 -32.37
N ASP A 61 -22.34 -21.07 -32.31
CA ASP A 61 -22.75 -19.75 -31.80
C ASP A 61 -22.33 -19.56 -30.33
N ALA A 62 -22.54 -20.60 -29.50
CA ALA A 62 -22.06 -20.60 -28.12
C ALA A 62 -20.54 -20.45 -28.02
N ARG A 63 -19.77 -21.14 -28.88
CA ARG A 63 -18.30 -21.02 -28.90
C ARG A 63 -17.86 -19.62 -29.31
N ARG A 64 -18.51 -18.98 -30.30
CA ARG A 64 -18.23 -17.60 -30.72
C ARG A 64 -18.55 -16.58 -29.63
N VAL A 65 -19.75 -16.65 -29.06
CA VAL A 65 -20.16 -15.78 -27.95
C VAL A 65 -19.18 -15.92 -26.79
N LEU A 66 -18.86 -17.15 -26.39
CA LEU A 66 -17.88 -17.39 -25.35
C LEU A 66 -16.53 -16.76 -25.74
N ALA A 67 -15.99 -17.05 -26.93
CA ALA A 67 -14.71 -16.52 -27.40
C ALA A 67 -14.65 -14.98 -27.40
N SER A 68 -15.75 -14.27 -27.67
CA SER A 68 -15.81 -12.79 -27.58
C SER A 68 -15.59 -12.24 -26.17
N PHE A 69 -15.87 -13.02 -25.13
CA PHE A 69 -15.59 -12.63 -23.74
C PHE A 69 -14.16 -12.97 -23.29
N HIS A 70 -13.34 -13.59 -24.16
CA HIS A 70 -11.95 -13.92 -23.83
C HIS A 70 -11.04 -12.81 -24.31
N THR A 71 -10.39 -12.11 -23.38
CA THR A 71 -9.37 -11.11 -23.68
C THR A 71 -7.94 -11.68 -23.70
N TRP A 72 -7.75 -12.97 -23.41
CA TRP A 72 -6.42 -13.59 -23.33
C TRP A 72 -6.17 -14.52 -24.53
N GLU A 73 -5.42 -14.02 -25.51
CA GLU A 73 -4.93 -14.82 -26.66
C GLU A 73 -3.78 -15.78 -26.25
N SER A 74 -3.05 -15.42 -25.19
CA SER A 74 -2.00 -16.24 -24.57
C SER A 74 -1.86 -15.91 -23.08
N PHE A 75 -1.44 -16.89 -22.30
CA PHE A 75 -0.99 -16.63 -20.92
C PHE A 75 0.46 -16.16 -20.97
N PRO A 76 0.83 -15.11 -20.18
CA PRO A 76 2.23 -14.75 -20.04
C PRO A 76 3.02 -15.95 -19.46
N PRO A 77 4.32 -16.07 -19.79
CA PRO A 77 5.17 -17.08 -19.19
C PRO A 77 5.11 -16.98 -17.66
N VAL A 78 4.91 -18.12 -17.01
CA VAL A 78 4.82 -18.22 -15.55
C VAL A 78 6.20 -18.58 -15.00
N ALA A 79 6.63 -17.84 -14.00
CA ALA A 79 7.85 -18.12 -13.25
C ALA A 79 7.57 -18.19 -11.75
N SER A 80 8.31 -19.02 -11.02
CA SER A 80 8.23 -19.12 -9.56
C SER A 80 9.56 -18.76 -8.91
N ILE A 81 9.49 -18.04 -7.79
CA ILE A 81 10.61 -17.72 -6.91
C ILE A 81 10.30 -18.37 -5.56
N ASP A 82 11.07 -19.40 -5.23
CA ASP A 82 10.90 -20.19 -4.01
C ASP A 82 11.35 -19.41 -2.76
N ALA A 83 10.94 -19.89 -1.58
CA ALA A 83 11.28 -19.28 -0.28
C ALA A 83 12.80 -19.26 0.00
N PHE A 84 13.52 -20.35 -0.33
CA PHE A 84 14.96 -20.45 -0.14
C PHE A 84 15.73 -19.99 -1.37
N ARG A 85 16.41 -18.85 -1.25
CA ARG A 85 17.12 -18.19 -2.36
C ARG A 85 18.61 -18.38 -2.19
N MET A 86 19.21 -19.20 -3.04
CA MET A 86 20.66 -19.44 -3.03
C MET A 86 21.31 -19.01 -4.35
N ILE A 87 22.42 -18.26 -4.25
CA ILE A 87 23.32 -18.02 -5.38
C ILE A 87 24.35 -19.15 -5.41
N GLY A 88 24.41 -19.90 -6.51
CA GLY A 88 25.48 -20.87 -6.77
C GLY A 88 25.29 -22.28 -6.18
N GLY A 89 24.15 -22.57 -5.57
CA GLY A 89 23.74 -23.91 -5.14
C GLY A 89 22.21 -24.00 -5.17
N ALA A 90 21.66 -25.14 -5.55
CA ALA A 90 20.28 -25.29 -5.99
C ALA A 90 19.21 -24.66 -5.07
N ALA A 91 18.52 -23.62 -5.57
CA ALA A 91 17.07 -23.39 -5.49
C ALA A 91 16.70 -22.06 -6.17
N ILE A 92 16.53 -22.12 -7.51
CA ILE A 92 15.64 -21.31 -8.37
C ILE A 92 15.31 -22.24 -9.55
N GLY A 93 14.04 -22.59 -9.77
CA GLY A 93 13.64 -23.44 -10.91
C GLY A 93 13.86 -22.77 -12.27
N PRO A 94 13.57 -23.46 -13.39
CA PRO A 94 14.45 -24.33 -14.18
C PRO A 94 15.75 -23.69 -14.73
N HIS A 95 16.12 -22.48 -14.33
CA HIS A 95 17.36 -21.84 -14.77
C HIS A 95 18.13 -21.24 -13.56
N ASN A 96 19.17 -21.98 -13.16
CA ASN A 96 20.04 -21.81 -11.99
C ASN A 96 20.49 -20.36 -11.72
N GLY A 97 20.98 -20.06 -10.51
CA GLY A 97 21.56 -18.74 -10.15
C GLY A 97 22.68 -18.23 -11.07
N SER A 98 23.30 -19.09 -11.90
CA SER A 98 24.19 -18.69 -13.00
C SER A 98 23.46 -17.92 -14.12
N ASP A 99 22.19 -18.28 -14.40
CA ASP A 99 21.34 -17.59 -15.37
C ASP A 99 20.98 -16.18 -14.88
N ILE A 100 20.79 -15.99 -13.57
CA ILE A 100 20.56 -14.65 -12.99
C ILE A 100 21.77 -13.75 -13.21
N ILE A 101 22.99 -14.22 -12.91
CA ILE A 101 24.20 -13.42 -13.09
C ILE A 101 24.41 -13.09 -14.57
N GLU A 102 24.18 -14.06 -15.46
CA GLU A 102 24.29 -13.85 -16.90
C GLU A 102 23.27 -12.83 -17.41
N ARG A 103 22.00 -12.95 -17.01
CA ARG A 103 20.96 -12.02 -17.41
C ARG A 103 21.16 -10.63 -16.83
N LEU A 104 21.59 -10.51 -15.57
CA LEU A 104 21.96 -9.24 -14.97
C LEU A 104 23.13 -8.58 -15.72
N ALA A 105 24.13 -9.36 -16.15
CA ALA A 105 25.22 -8.84 -16.97
C ALA A 105 24.75 -8.31 -18.34
N ARG A 106 23.73 -8.95 -18.95
CA ARG A 106 23.09 -8.46 -20.18
C ARG A 106 22.34 -7.16 -19.95
N LEU A 107 21.65 -7.02 -18.82
CA LEU A 107 21.01 -5.75 -18.42
C LEU A 107 22.04 -4.64 -18.19
N GLN A 108 23.18 -4.97 -17.56
CA GLN A 108 24.27 -4.02 -17.32
C GLN A 108 24.88 -3.51 -18.63
N ASN A 109 25.11 -4.40 -19.61
CA ASN A 109 25.79 -4.07 -20.87
C ASN A 109 24.92 -4.48 -22.08
N PRO A 110 23.84 -3.75 -22.39
CA PRO A 110 22.95 -4.11 -23.48
C PRO A 110 23.49 -3.73 -24.86
N SER A 111 22.94 -4.35 -25.90
CA SER A 111 23.17 -3.95 -27.29
C SER A 111 22.51 -2.60 -27.59
N ALA A 112 22.97 -1.89 -28.63
CA ALA A 112 22.45 -0.57 -29.01
C ALA A 112 20.93 -0.55 -29.30
N SER A 113 20.34 -1.70 -29.65
CA SER A 113 18.90 -1.87 -29.89
C SER A 113 18.08 -2.14 -28.62
N GLN A 114 18.72 -2.39 -27.48
CA GLN A 114 18.07 -2.83 -26.23
C GLN A 114 18.30 -1.83 -25.08
N GLN A 115 18.28 -0.54 -25.37
CA GLN A 115 18.56 0.50 -24.37
C GLN A 115 17.63 0.42 -23.13
N ASN A 116 16.43 -0.15 -23.26
CA ASN A 116 15.50 -0.37 -22.15
C ASN A 116 16.05 -1.33 -21.08
N ASP A 117 16.92 -2.26 -21.44
CA ASP A 117 17.56 -3.18 -20.50
C ASP A 117 18.49 -2.44 -19.53
N ARG A 118 19.10 -1.33 -19.99
CA ARG A 118 19.88 -0.47 -19.10
C ARG A 118 19.01 0.22 -18.07
N SER A 119 17.84 0.72 -18.45
CA SER A 119 16.88 1.34 -17.53
C SER A 119 16.44 0.39 -16.42
N ARG A 120 16.27 -0.91 -16.76
CA ARG A 120 15.97 -1.98 -15.79
C ARG A 120 17.14 -2.23 -14.84
N PHE A 121 18.36 -2.28 -15.36
CA PHE A 121 19.56 -2.35 -14.52
C PHE A 121 19.66 -1.16 -13.54
N ASP A 122 19.36 0.05 -14.02
CA ASP A 122 19.36 1.26 -13.22
C ASP A 122 18.23 1.25 -12.17
N ALA A 123 17.10 0.59 -12.43
CA ALA A 123 16.05 0.36 -11.43
C ALA A 123 16.54 -0.52 -10.27
N VAL A 124 17.23 -1.63 -10.58
CA VAL A 124 17.85 -2.49 -9.56
C VAL A 124 18.88 -1.70 -8.73
N ASN A 125 19.69 -0.85 -9.36
CA ASN A 125 20.66 -0.02 -8.64
C ASN A 125 19.98 1.01 -7.73
N ARG A 126 18.90 1.66 -8.17
CA ARG A 126 18.10 2.55 -7.32
C ARG A 126 17.51 1.81 -6.11
N PHE A 127 17.08 0.56 -6.31
CA PHE A 127 16.61 -0.27 -5.22
C PHE A 127 17.73 -0.64 -4.23
N LEU A 128 18.91 -1.01 -4.73
CA LEU A 128 20.09 -1.24 -3.90
C LEU A 128 20.43 -0.02 -3.04
N GLN A 129 20.45 1.17 -3.64
CA GLN A 129 20.72 2.43 -2.94
C GLN A 129 19.69 2.70 -1.85
N THR A 130 18.42 2.38 -2.12
CA THR A 130 17.32 2.52 -1.14
C THR A 130 17.44 1.52 0.01
N VAL A 131 17.87 0.29 -0.27
CA VAL A 131 18.06 -0.77 0.74
C VAL A 131 19.28 -0.47 1.62
N LEU A 132 20.39 -0.04 1.01
CA LEU A 132 21.65 0.26 1.70
C LEU A 132 21.71 1.67 2.31
N GLU A 133 20.74 2.52 1.98
CA GLU A 133 20.68 3.94 2.37
C GLU A 133 21.97 4.67 1.97
N ASP A 134 22.47 4.35 0.77
CA ASP A 134 23.71 4.86 0.23
C ASP A 134 23.55 5.13 -1.27
N ALA A 135 23.46 6.42 -1.62
CA ALA A 135 23.27 6.86 -3.01
C ALA A 135 24.47 6.57 -3.92
N SER A 136 25.65 6.29 -3.35
CA SER A 136 26.85 5.93 -4.13
C SER A 136 26.91 4.44 -4.48
N ALA A 137 26.03 3.62 -3.89
CA ALA A 137 26.07 2.18 -4.09
C ALA A 137 25.58 1.76 -5.48
N TYR A 138 26.28 0.81 -6.10
CA TYR A 138 25.85 0.19 -7.35
C TYR A 138 26.32 -1.26 -7.46
N LEU A 139 25.60 -2.05 -8.25
CA LEU A 139 25.96 -3.42 -8.61
C LEU A 139 26.89 -3.44 -9.82
N GLU A 140 27.83 -4.38 -9.81
CA GLU A 140 28.68 -4.69 -10.95
C GLU A 140 28.81 -6.21 -11.09
N VAL A 141 28.53 -6.73 -12.27
CA VAL A 141 28.87 -8.12 -12.64
C VAL A 141 30.23 -8.09 -13.33
N PRO A 142 31.27 -8.75 -12.77
CA PRO A 142 32.60 -8.78 -13.38
C PRO A 142 32.60 -9.63 -14.65
N PHE A 143 33.66 -9.50 -15.44
CA PHE A 143 33.79 -10.19 -16.73
C PHE A 143 33.68 -11.72 -16.61
N GLU A 144 34.18 -12.28 -15.51
CA GLU A 144 34.15 -13.72 -15.23
C GLU A 144 32.74 -14.25 -14.88
N ARG A 145 31.77 -13.36 -14.61
CA ARG A 145 30.35 -13.69 -14.32
C ARG A 145 30.16 -14.74 -13.23
N ASN A 146 31.04 -14.75 -12.24
CA ASN A 146 31.02 -15.70 -11.12
C ASN A 146 30.44 -15.12 -9.82
N THR A 147 30.24 -13.81 -9.76
CA THR A 147 29.74 -13.10 -8.58
C THR A 147 28.96 -11.86 -9.00
N ILE A 148 28.19 -11.30 -8.08
CA ILE A 148 27.63 -9.95 -8.19
C ILE A 148 28.38 -9.11 -7.16
N ASN A 149 29.09 -8.08 -7.60
CA ASN A 149 29.83 -7.19 -6.74
C ASN A 149 28.98 -5.96 -6.41
N VAL A 150 29.19 -5.43 -5.20
CA VAL A 150 28.61 -4.18 -4.72
C VAL A 150 29.73 -3.20 -4.46
N HIS A 151 29.64 -2.05 -5.12
CA HIS A 151 30.56 -0.94 -4.94
C HIS A 151 29.93 0.02 -3.94
N ARG A 152 30.64 0.34 -2.85
CA ARG A 152 30.14 1.24 -1.80
C ARG A 152 31.32 1.89 -1.06
N GLY A 153 31.32 3.22 -0.94
CA GLY A 153 32.33 3.94 -0.15
C GLY A 153 33.79 3.62 -0.55
N GLY A 154 34.05 3.44 -1.84
CA GLY A 154 35.37 3.09 -2.38
C GLY A 154 35.81 1.63 -2.14
N LYS A 155 34.94 0.77 -1.59
CA LYS A 155 35.18 -0.67 -1.43
C LYS A 155 34.34 -1.47 -2.42
N VAL A 156 34.84 -2.64 -2.78
CA VAL A 156 34.15 -3.62 -3.61
C VAL A 156 34.02 -4.90 -2.81
N LEU A 157 32.79 -5.40 -2.66
CA LEU A 157 32.49 -6.60 -1.90
C LEU A 157 31.49 -7.46 -2.68
N PRO A 158 31.59 -8.80 -2.63
CA PRO A 158 30.54 -9.67 -3.13
C PRO A 158 29.19 -9.38 -2.45
N LEU A 159 28.09 -9.50 -3.20
CA LEU A 159 26.73 -9.34 -2.69
C LEU A 159 26.43 -10.33 -1.55
N THR A 160 27.05 -11.51 -1.56
CA THR A 160 26.96 -12.53 -0.50
C THR A 160 27.57 -12.08 0.83
N HIS A 161 28.42 -11.04 0.80
CA HIS A 161 29.02 -10.47 2.01
C HIS A 161 28.15 -9.35 2.60
N LEU A 162 27.08 -8.92 1.90
CA LEU A 162 26.02 -8.13 2.54
C LEU A 162 25.22 -9.07 3.45
N GLY A 163 24.77 -8.58 4.61
CA GLY A 163 23.97 -9.38 5.55
C GLY A 163 22.84 -10.14 4.85
N THR A 164 22.53 -11.35 5.32
CA THR A 164 21.68 -12.33 4.61
C THR A 164 20.34 -11.77 4.13
N GLY A 165 19.68 -10.90 4.91
CA GLY A 165 18.44 -10.25 4.48
C GLY A 165 18.64 -9.24 3.32
N ILE A 166 19.70 -8.44 3.36
CA ILE A 166 20.03 -7.50 2.26
C ILE A 166 20.37 -8.29 0.99
N HIS A 167 21.20 -9.33 1.13
CA HIS A 167 21.54 -10.20 0.03
C HIS A 167 20.29 -10.77 -0.66
N GLN A 168 19.37 -11.35 0.13
CA GLN A 168 18.18 -12.01 -0.40
C GLN A 168 17.18 -11.03 -1.03
N VAL A 169 16.99 -9.84 -0.44
CA VAL A 169 16.06 -8.86 -1.02
C VAL A 169 16.56 -8.33 -2.36
N ILE A 170 17.86 -8.10 -2.50
CA ILE A 170 18.45 -7.67 -3.77
C ILE A 170 18.35 -8.75 -4.82
N ILE A 171 18.54 -10.03 -4.46
CA ILE A 171 18.36 -11.14 -5.39
C ILE A 171 16.92 -11.28 -5.86
N LEU A 172 15.94 -11.09 -5.00
CA LEU A 172 14.54 -11.09 -5.44
C LEU A 172 14.27 -9.95 -6.41
N ALA A 173 14.74 -8.73 -6.10
CA ALA A 173 14.59 -7.59 -6.97
C ALA A 173 15.24 -7.82 -8.34
N VAL A 174 16.46 -8.37 -8.37
CA VAL A 174 17.14 -8.77 -9.61
C VAL A 174 16.32 -9.81 -10.38
N ALA A 175 15.87 -10.88 -9.74
CA ALA A 175 15.10 -11.94 -10.40
C ALA A 175 13.80 -11.40 -11.00
N ALA A 176 13.08 -10.59 -10.22
CA ALA A 176 11.85 -9.94 -10.64
C ALA A 176 12.06 -8.98 -11.81
N THR A 177 13.18 -8.25 -11.85
CA THR A 177 13.47 -7.28 -12.91
C THR A 177 14.11 -7.88 -14.13
N VAL A 178 14.78 -9.03 -14.01
CA VAL A 178 15.33 -9.77 -15.14
C VAL A 178 14.23 -10.45 -15.96
N MET A 179 13.14 -10.85 -15.31
CA MET A 179 11.91 -11.30 -15.96
C MET A 179 11.15 -10.07 -16.50
N SER A 180 10.69 -10.11 -17.75
CA SER A 180 9.79 -9.09 -18.33
C SER A 180 8.61 -9.77 -19.00
N ASP A 181 7.42 -9.20 -18.87
CA ASP A 181 6.17 -9.74 -19.41
C ASP A 181 5.83 -11.13 -18.83
N HIS A 182 6.18 -11.37 -17.57
CA HIS A 182 5.93 -12.63 -16.85
C HIS A 182 4.83 -12.50 -15.80
N PHE A 183 4.19 -13.63 -15.52
CA PHE A 183 3.44 -13.84 -14.29
C PHE A 183 4.36 -14.51 -13.26
N VAL A 184 4.76 -13.76 -12.24
CA VAL A 184 5.77 -14.18 -11.26
C VAL A 184 5.09 -14.55 -9.95
N CYS A 185 5.18 -15.83 -9.58
CA CYS A 185 4.77 -16.35 -8.29
C CYS A 185 5.93 -16.26 -7.30
N ILE A 186 5.73 -15.66 -6.15
CA ILE A 186 6.75 -15.50 -5.10
C ILE A 186 6.25 -16.16 -3.83
N GLU A 187 7.02 -17.11 -3.32
CA GLU A 187 6.76 -17.77 -2.05
C GLU A 187 7.57 -17.14 -0.92
N GLU A 188 6.88 -16.86 0.20
CA GLU A 188 7.41 -16.37 1.48
C GLU A 188 8.57 -15.35 1.36
N PRO A 189 8.38 -14.19 0.70
CA PRO A 189 9.46 -13.22 0.55
C PRO A 189 9.94 -12.58 1.84
N GLU A 190 9.23 -12.75 2.95
CA GLU A 190 9.61 -12.33 4.30
C GLU A 190 10.76 -13.14 4.93
N VAL A 191 11.08 -14.33 4.42
CA VAL A 191 12.09 -15.22 5.04
C VAL A 191 13.44 -14.49 5.09
N HIS A 192 14.01 -14.41 6.30
CA HIS A 192 15.22 -13.64 6.66
C HIS A 192 15.21 -12.14 6.33
N LEU A 193 14.07 -11.55 5.94
CA LEU A 193 13.97 -10.13 5.66
C LEU A 193 13.48 -9.36 6.89
N HIS A 194 14.22 -8.31 7.25
CA HIS A 194 13.69 -7.31 8.16
C HIS A 194 12.40 -6.72 7.57
N PRO A 195 11.34 -6.52 8.35
CA PRO A 195 10.07 -6.00 7.86
C PRO A 195 10.12 -4.70 7.04
N LEU A 196 11.06 -3.79 7.37
CA LEU A 196 11.34 -2.61 6.53
C LEU A 196 11.75 -2.97 5.10
N LEU A 197 12.58 -4.00 4.93
CA LEU A 197 13.02 -4.49 3.62
C LEU A 197 11.86 -5.11 2.86
N GLN A 198 10.94 -5.78 3.55
CA GLN A 198 9.74 -6.35 2.94
C GLN A 198 8.86 -5.24 2.34
N ARG A 199 8.66 -4.12 3.06
CA ARG A 199 7.93 -2.95 2.53
C ARG A 199 8.65 -2.29 1.35
N LYS A 200 9.97 -2.10 1.45
CA LYS A 200 10.79 -1.58 0.35
C LYS A 200 10.66 -2.48 -0.89
N LEU A 201 10.66 -3.80 -0.71
CA LEU A 201 10.50 -4.80 -1.78
C LEU A 201 9.14 -4.73 -2.47
N VAL A 202 8.03 -4.71 -1.72
CA VAL A 202 6.68 -4.65 -2.32
C VAL A 202 6.51 -3.37 -3.15
N ARG A 203 7.02 -2.24 -2.67
CA ARG A 203 7.02 -0.98 -3.43
C ARG A 203 7.84 -1.08 -4.71
N TYR A 204 9.01 -1.70 -4.65
CA TYR A 204 9.83 -1.94 -5.82
C TYR A 204 9.12 -2.80 -6.88
N LEU A 205 8.52 -3.92 -6.46
CA LEU A 205 7.78 -4.80 -7.36
C LEU A 205 6.57 -4.10 -8.00
N ARG A 206 5.89 -3.22 -7.26
CA ARG A 206 4.80 -2.40 -7.79
C ARG A 206 5.28 -1.40 -8.84
N ASP A 207 6.39 -0.73 -8.57
CA ASP A 207 6.91 0.34 -9.42
C ASP A 207 7.57 -0.20 -10.71
N GLU A 208 7.81 -1.51 -10.80
CA GLU A 208 8.27 -2.20 -12.01
C GLU A 208 7.07 -2.69 -12.84
N PRO A 209 6.72 -2.02 -13.96
CA PRO A 209 5.43 -2.20 -14.63
C PRO A 209 5.35 -3.46 -15.52
N SER A 210 6.46 -4.18 -15.74
CA SER A 210 6.52 -5.22 -16.76
C SER A 210 5.92 -6.56 -16.36
N ASN A 211 5.67 -6.81 -15.07
CA ASN A 211 5.27 -8.13 -14.60
C ASN A 211 4.02 -8.06 -13.72
N GLN A 212 3.30 -9.18 -13.67
CA GLN A 212 2.25 -9.40 -12.69
C GLN A 212 2.79 -10.30 -11.58
N TYR A 213 2.58 -9.91 -10.32
CA TYR A 213 3.09 -10.64 -9.16
C TYR A 213 1.96 -11.31 -8.38
N LEU A 214 2.16 -12.58 -8.02
CA LEU A 214 1.35 -13.31 -7.05
C LEU A 214 2.25 -13.70 -5.87
N ILE A 215 1.97 -13.15 -4.69
CA ILE A 215 2.81 -13.33 -3.52
C ILE A 215 2.05 -14.15 -2.47
N ALA A 216 2.61 -15.28 -2.07
CA ALA A 216 2.18 -16.02 -0.89
C ALA A 216 3.02 -15.55 0.31
N THR A 217 2.37 -15.10 1.39
CA THR A 217 3.05 -14.52 2.55
C THR A 217 2.26 -14.73 3.84
N HIS A 218 3.01 -14.95 4.92
CA HIS A 218 2.56 -14.91 6.31
C HIS A 218 2.92 -13.58 7.00
N SER A 219 3.56 -12.65 6.29
CA SER A 219 3.94 -11.36 6.85
C SER A 219 2.91 -10.28 6.54
N PRO A 220 2.37 -9.62 7.56
CA PRO A 220 1.46 -8.50 7.37
C PRO A 220 2.17 -7.24 6.87
N HIS A 221 3.51 -7.20 6.90
CA HIS A 221 4.28 -6.06 6.38
C HIS A 221 4.32 -6.03 4.84
N ILE A 222 3.94 -7.14 4.20
CA ILE A 222 3.76 -7.23 2.75
C ILE A 222 2.33 -6.84 2.34
N LEU A 223 1.37 -6.93 3.26
CA LEU A 223 -0.04 -6.61 3.02
C LEU A 223 -0.25 -5.09 2.90
N ASP A 224 -0.14 -4.56 1.68
CA ASP A 224 -0.47 -3.17 1.36
C ASP A 224 -1.84 -3.11 0.66
N TYR A 225 -2.90 -2.91 1.44
CA TYR A 225 -4.29 -2.90 0.93
C TYR A 225 -4.57 -1.77 -0.07
N ASP A 226 -3.92 -0.61 0.08
CA ASP A 226 -4.16 0.53 -0.82
C ASP A 226 -3.52 0.30 -2.20
N GLN A 227 -2.58 -0.64 -2.31
CA GLN A 227 -1.73 -0.83 -3.48
C GLN A 227 -1.80 -2.24 -4.08
N SER A 228 -2.46 -3.19 -3.41
CA SER A 228 -2.51 -4.60 -3.81
C SER A 228 -3.88 -5.24 -3.55
N HIS A 229 -4.13 -6.39 -4.19
CA HIS A 229 -5.30 -7.21 -3.89
C HIS A 229 -4.92 -8.28 -2.88
N VAL A 230 -5.45 -8.14 -1.66
CA VAL A 230 -5.19 -9.08 -0.57
C VAL A 230 -6.26 -10.18 -0.58
N PHE A 231 -5.81 -11.42 -0.69
CA PHE A 231 -6.66 -12.61 -0.59
C PHE A 231 -6.28 -13.40 0.65
N HIS A 232 -7.26 -13.61 1.51
CA HIS A 232 -7.12 -14.40 2.73
C HIS A 232 -7.52 -15.84 2.45
N VAL A 233 -6.57 -16.76 2.62
CA VAL A 233 -6.76 -18.19 2.47
C VAL A 233 -6.86 -18.83 3.85
N ARG A 234 -7.96 -19.54 4.13
CA ARG A 234 -8.21 -20.22 5.41
C ARG A 234 -8.61 -21.67 5.18
N ASP A 235 -8.28 -22.52 6.14
CA ASP A 235 -8.89 -23.84 6.27
C ASP A 235 -10.11 -23.73 7.20
N ILE A 236 -11.29 -24.05 6.67
CA ILE A 236 -12.56 -24.10 7.39
C ILE A 236 -13.10 -25.52 7.25
N GLU A 237 -13.10 -26.26 8.37
CA GLU A 237 -13.66 -27.62 8.46
C GLU A 237 -13.06 -28.61 7.44
N GLY A 238 -11.76 -28.46 7.10
CA GLY A 238 -11.08 -29.31 6.12
C GLY A 238 -11.31 -28.88 4.67
N SER A 239 -11.84 -27.68 4.45
CA SER A 239 -12.02 -27.08 3.13
C SER A 239 -11.30 -25.73 3.04
N THR A 240 -10.60 -25.49 1.92
CA THR A 240 -9.92 -24.22 1.68
C THR A 240 -10.93 -23.16 1.24
N SER A 241 -11.04 -22.09 2.02
CA SER A 241 -11.83 -20.90 1.71
C SER A 241 -10.91 -19.74 1.34
N VAL A 242 -11.21 -19.05 0.24
CA VAL A 242 -10.47 -17.86 -0.21
C VAL A 242 -11.41 -16.67 -0.22
N CYS A 243 -11.08 -15.63 0.53
CA CYS A 243 -11.86 -14.39 0.61
C CYS A 243 -10.97 -13.19 0.30
N ARG A 244 -11.42 -12.29 -0.57
CA ARG A 244 -10.71 -11.03 -0.82
C ARG A 244 -10.98 -10.05 0.33
N ALA A 245 -9.92 -9.51 0.93
CA ALA A 245 -10.03 -8.41 1.87
C ALA A 245 -10.19 -7.08 1.09
N LYS A 246 -11.34 -6.43 1.25
CA LYS A 246 -11.77 -5.21 0.57
C LYS A 246 -11.79 -3.99 1.48
N THR A 247 -11.49 -4.13 2.77
CA THR A 247 -11.50 -3.01 3.72
C THR A 247 -10.31 -3.07 4.68
N PRO A 248 -9.87 -1.93 5.25
CA PRO A 248 -8.84 -1.92 6.28
C PRO A 248 -9.20 -2.78 7.52
N ALA A 249 -10.49 -2.88 7.84
CA ALA A 249 -10.96 -3.74 8.93
C ALA A 249 -10.77 -5.23 8.61
N GLU A 250 -11.10 -5.65 7.39
CA GLU A 250 -10.88 -7.04 6.94
C GLU A 250 -9.39 -7.38 6.90
N VAL A 251 -8.54 -6.44 6.44
CA VAL A 251 -7.08 -6.62 6.47
C VAL A 251 -6.56 -6.74 7.90
N ALA A 252 -7.10 -5.95 8.85
CA ALA A 252 -6.78 -6.10 10.26
C ALA A 252 -7.19 -7.49 10.81
N THR A 253 -8.31 -8.05 10.33
CA THR A 253 -8.69 -9.44 10.64
C THR A 253 -7.69 -10.43 10.06
N VAL A 254 -7.24 -10.26 8.81
CA VAL A 254 -6.17 -11.10 8.23
C VAL A 254 -4.90 -11.04 9.09
N CYS A 255 -4.48 -9.85 9.50
CA CYS A 255 -3.32 -9.69 10.38
C CYS A 255 -3.51 -10.40 11.72
N SER A 256 -4.70 -10.30 12.32
CA SER A 256 -5.03 -11.00 13.56
C SER A 256 -5.00 -12.52 13.40
N ASP A 257 -5.52 -13.04 12.29
CA ASP A 257 -5.54 -14.48 11.99
C ASP A 257 -4.12 -15.01 11.71
N LEU A 258 -3.23 -14.19 11.16
CA LEU A 258 -1.79 -14.45 11.05
C LEU A 258 -1.05 -14.36 12.41
N GLY A 259 -1.75 -14.03 13.50
CA GLY A 259 -1.19 -13.95 14.85
C GLY A 259 -0.58 -12.59 15.22
N TYR A 260 -0.75 -11.57 14.39
CA TYR A 260 -0.23 -10.23 14.65
C TYR A 260 -1.29 -9.36 15.31
N ARG A 261 -0.88 -8.62 16.34
CA ARG A 261 -1.69 -7.54 16.87
C ARG A 261 -1.55 -6.33 15.94
N PRO A 262 -2.59 -5.47 15.81
CA PRO A 262 -2.45 -4.19 15.10
C PRO A 262 -1.28 -3.33 15.62
N SER A 263 -0.90 -3.51 16.90
CA SER A 263 0.27 -2.90 17.52
C SER A 263 1.61 -3.42 16.99
N ASP A 264 1.66 -4.65 16.48
CA ASP A 264 2.89 -5.30 15.99
C ASP A 264 3.23 -4.84 14.56
N LEU A 265 2.24 -4.27 13.84
CA LEU A 265 2.39 -3.66 12.52
C LEU A 265 3.04 -2.27 12.57
N LEU A 266 3.13 -1.69 13.77
CA LEU A 266 3.70 -0.37 14.02
C LEU A 266 5.22 -0.42 14.01
N GLN A 267 5.77 -0.46 12.80
CA GLN A 267 7.21 -0.40 12.53
C GLN A 267 7.64 0.88 11.81
N ALA A 268 6.76 1.88 11.76
CA ALA A 268 7.22 3.19 11.33
C ALA A 268 8.05 3.79 12.47
N ASN A 269 9.18 4.41 12.12
CA ASN A 269 10.09 5.03 13.09
C ASN A 269 9.35 6.05 13.98
N ALA A 270 8.33 6.72 13.42
CA ALA A 270 7.39 7.56 14.15
C ALA A 270 5.93 7.14 13.89
N VAL A 271 5.08 7.18 14.92
CA VAL A 271 3.64 6.95 14.78
C VAL A 271 2.88 8.21 15.16
N VAL A 272 1.95 8.66 14.31
CA VAL A 272 1.07 9.79 14.58
C VAL A 272 -0.37 9.30 14.73
N TRP A 273 -0.95 9.52 15.90
CA TRP A 273 -2.33 9.14 16.20
C TRP A 273 -3.28 10.31 15.92
N VAL A 274 -4.34 10.06 15.15
CA VAL A 274 -5.35 11.06 14.77
C VAL A 274 -6.77 10.54 15.03
N GLU A 275 -7.75 11.44 15.09
CA GLU A 275 -9.13 11.09 15.45
C GLU A 275 -9.85 10.34 14.32
N GLY A 276 -9.68 10.80 13.07
CA GLY A 276 -10.36 10.20 11.93
C GLY A 276 -9.68 10.38 10.57
N PRO A 277 -10.30 9.82 9.52
CA PRO A 277 -9.74 9.82 8.16
C PRO A 277 -9.53 11.21 7.54
N SER A 278 -10.35 12.21 7.92
CA SER A 278 -10.18 13.60 7.48
C SER A 278 -8.84 14.18 7.90
N ASP A 279 -8.45 13.91 9.15
CA ASP A 279 -7.28 14.50 9.78
C ASP A 279 -6.01 13.93 9.16
N ARG A 280 -6.04 12.63 8.84
CA ARG A 280 -4.97 11.96 8.09
C ARG A 280 -4.73 12.64 6.74
N ILE A 281 -5.79 12.98 6.00
CA ILE A 281 -5.67 13.64 4.70
C ILE A 281 -4.96 15.00 4.85
N TYR A 282 -5.38 15.81 5.82
CA TYR A 282 -4.75 17.10 6.09
C TYR A 282 -3.28 16.96 6.52
N LEU A 283 -2.99 16.09 7.49
CA LEU A 283 -1.61 15.87 7.96
C LEU A 283 -0.72 15.34 6.84
N GLN A 284 -1.18 14.37 6.06
CA GLN A 284 -0.42 13.82 4.94
C GLN A 284 -0.08 14.91 3.93
N HIS A 285 -1.05 15.75 3.57
CA HIS A 285 -0.84 16.88 2.67
C HIS A 285 0.19 17.88 3.21
N TRP A 286 0.06 18.31 4.47
CA TRP A 286 0.96 19.29 5.08
C TRP A 286 2.38 18.75 5.26
N ILE A 287 2.53 17.47 5.63
CA ILE A 287 3.83 16.81 5.73
C ILE A 287 4.48 16.74 4.35
N GLN A 288 3.74 16.32 3.31
CA GLN A 288 4.27 16.23 1.94
C GLN A 288 4.72 17.59 1.41
N LEU A 289 3.99 18.67 1.71
CA LEU A 289 4.38 20.02 1.30
C LEU A 289 5.67 20.50 1.99
N LYS A 290 5.88 20.18 3.28
CA LYS A 290 7.05 20.65 4.04
C LYS A 290 8.26 19.73 3.97
N ALA A 291 8.04 18.42 3.92
CA ALA A 291 9.06 17.39 3.99
C ALA A 291 8.71 16.25 3.03
N PRO A 292 8.85 16.46 1.71
CA PRO A 292 8.54 15.45 0.69
C PRO A 292 9.43 14.20 0.79
N ASP A 293 10.55 14.29 1.51
CA ASP A 293 11.44 13.19 1.87
C ASP A 293 10.82 12.21 2.90
N LEU A 294 9.85 12.66 3.70
CA LEU A 294 9.18 11.81 4.69
C LEU A 294 8.04 11.02 4.02
N ILE A 295 8.15 9.69 4.02
CA ILE A 295 7.22 8.80 3.32
C ILE A 295 6.44 7.99 4.34
N GLU A 296 5.12 8.09 4.30
CA GLU A 296 4.23 7.28 5.13
C GLU A 296 4.46 5.78 4.86
N GLY A 297 4.48 4.95 5.92
CA GLY A 297 4.78 3.52 5.89
C GLY A 297 6.27 3.16 5.95
N ILE A 298 7.17 4.13 5.74
CA ILE A 298 8.62 3.98 5.94
C ILE A 298 9.07 4.86 7.11
N HIS A 299 8.96 6.18 6.96
CA HIS A 299 9.50 7.15 7.92
C HIS A 299 8.53 7.44 9.07
N TYR A 300 7.23 7.41 8.79
CA TYR A 300 6.17 7.59 9.78
C TYR A 300 4.91 6.82 9.38
N SER A 301 3.96 6.63 10.29
CA SER A 301 2.64 6.06 9.99
C SER A 301 1.55 6.87 10.69
N ILE A 302 0.43 7.14 10.03
CA ILE A 302 -0.73 7.80 10.63
C ILE A 302 -1.80 6.75 10.98
N MET A 303 -2.13 6.66 12.26
CA MET A 303 -3.12 5.73 12.81
C MET A 303 -4.33 6.43 13.41
N PHE A 304 -5.46 5.73 13.43
CA PHE A 304 -6.70 6.23 14.02
C PHE A 304 -6.87 5.69 15.44
N TYR A 305 -7.12 6.56 16.42
CA TYR A 305 -7.58 6.11 17.74
C TYR A 305 -9.11 6.08 17.85
N GLY A 306 -9.84 6.67 16.88
CA GLY A 306 -11.30 6.67 16.83
C GLY A 306 -11.93 7.63 17.86
N GLY A 307 -12.84 8.50 17.41
CA GLY A 307 -13.43 9.55 18.24
C GLY A 307 -14.15 9.07 19.52
N ARG A 308 -14.62 7.81 19.61
CA ARG A 308 -15.22 7.28 20.86
C ARG A 308 -14.21 7.07 21.97
N LEU A 309 -12.96 6.78 21.61
CA LEU A 309 -11.91 6.37 22.54
C LEU A 309 -11.38 7.56 23.34
N LEU A 310 -11.51 8.83 22.92
CA LEU A 310 -11.15 10.01 23.75
C LEU A 310 -12.36 10.78 24.28
N ASN A 311 -13.54 10.65 23.64
CA ASN A 311 -14.74 11.41 24.02
C ASN A 311 -15.48 10.84 25.25
N HIS A 312 -15.22 9.58 25.63
CA HIS A 312 -15.85 8.91 26.79
C HIS A 312 -14.90 8.56 27.94
N LEU A 313 -13.61 8.92 27.86
CA LEU A 313 -12.65 8.56 28.91
C LEU A 313 -12.84 9.41 30.16
N SER A 314 -13.33 8.77 31.22
CA SER A 314 -13.13 9.26 32.57
C SER A 314 -11.64 9.16 32.93
N ALA A 315 -11.15 10.01 33.84
CA ALA A 315 -9.72 10.03 34.21
C ALA A 315 -9.20 8.72 34.84
N LEU A 316 -10.05 7.72 35.06
CA LEU A 316 -9.73 6.44 35.70
C LEU A 316 -9.95 5.25 34.75
N ASP A 317 -10.19 5.49 33.47
CA ASP A 317 -10.52 4.43 32.51
C ASP A 317 -9.30 3.56 32.16
N PRO A 318 -9.41 2.22 32.26
CA PRO A 318 -8.39 1.29 31.77
C PRO A 318 -7.99 1.56 30.31
N GLU A 319 -8.91 2.01 29.46
CA GLU A 319 -8.64 2.31 28.05
C GLU A 319 -7.66 3.49 27.85
N VAL A 320 -7.70 4.52 28.73
CA VAL A 320 -6.67 5.59 28.73
C VAL A 320 -5.32 4.99 29.10
N SER A 321 -5.31 4.08 30.09
CA SER A 321 -4.09 3.44 30.57
C SER A 321 -3.49 2.52 29.51
N ASP A 322 -4.32 1.82 28.75
CA ASP A 322 -3.91 0.98 27.62
C ASP A 322 -3.39 1.84 26.46
N PHE A 323 -4.06 2.96 26.16
CA PHE A 323 -3.59 3.93 25.17
C PHE A 323 -2.27 4.60 25.58
N ILE A 324 -2.09 4.95 26.86
CA ILE A 324 -0.80 5.41 27.40
C ILE A 324 0.22 4.27 27.39
N SER A 325 -0.21 3.01 27.56
CA SER A 325 0.67 1.85 27.45
C SER A 325 1.18 1.63 26.03
N LEU A 326 0.51 2.16 24.99
CA LEU A 326 1.06 2.22 23.62
C LEU A 326 2.39 3.01 23.56
N ARG A 327 2.60 3.98 24.46
CA ARG A 327 3.88 4.70 24.65
C ARG A 327 5.03 3.77 25.04
N ARG A 328 4.75 2.60 25.60
CA ARG A 328 5.77 1.61 25.96
C ARG A 328 6.23 0.78 24.77
N LEU A 329 5.45 0.74 23.69
CA LEU A 329 5.71 -0.09 22.51
C LEU A 329 6.43 0.69 21.39
N ASN A 330 6.12 1.99 21.24
CA ASN A 330 6.84 2.87 20.30
C ASN A 330 7.44 4.06 21.05
N ARG A 331 8.75 4.27 20.88
CA ARG A 331 9.49 5.32 21.60
C ARG A 331 9.19 6.72 21.05
N HIS A 332 8.89 6.82 19.76
CA HIS A 332 8.55 8.05 19.06
C HIS A 332 7.08 8.04 18.66
N ILE A 333 6.21 8.57 19.53
CA ILE A 333 4.77 8.70 19.26
C ILE A 333 4.35 10.17 19.32
N ALA A 334 3.59 10.58 18.30
CA ALA A 334 2.83 11.82 18.32
C ALA A 334 1.33 11.54 18.36
N ILE A 335 0.57 12.49 18.93
CA ILE A 335 -0.89 12.45 18.93
C ILE A 335 -1.46 13.82 18.54
N LEU A 336 -2.42 13.83 17.65
CA LEU A 336 -3.24 14.99 17.30
C LEU A 336 -4.61 14.86 17.98
N ILE A 337 -5.04 15.89 18.70
CA ILE A 337 -6.31 15.92 19.41
C ILE A 337 -7.02 17.24 19.12
N ASP A 338 -8.29 17.18 18.72
CA ASP A 338 -9.12 18.38 18.63
C ASP A 338 -9.29 19.03 20.00
N SER A 339 -9.28 20.35 20.08
CA SER A 339 -9.37 21.02 21.39
C SER A 339 -10.79 21.02 21.95
N ASP A 340 -11.80 21.06 21.08
CA ASP A 340 -13.21 21.34 21.40
C ASP A 340 -13.41 22.60 22.25
N LYS A 341 -12.46 23.54 22.20
CA LYS A 341 -12.57 24.80 22.93
C LYS A 341 -13.62 25.67 22.26
N THR A 342 -14.63 26.04 23.04
CA THR A 342 -15.71 26.94 22.59
C THR A 342 -15.44 28.41 22.93
N SER A 343 -14.31 28.72 23.59
CA SER A 343 -13.85 30.10 23.82
C SER A 343 -12.38 30.14 24.25
N VAL A 344 -11.76 31.32 24.12
CA VAL A 344 -10.36 31.57 24.53
C VAL A 344 -10.10 31.14 25.99
N ARG A 345 -11.03 31.48 26.89
CA ARG A 345 -10.89 31.29 28.35
C ARG A 345 -11.33 29.91 28.84
N LYS A 346 -12.02 29.12 28.02
CA LYS A 346 -12.44 27.77 28.43
C LYS A 346 -11.21 26.87 28.54
N PRO A 347 -10.96 26.23 29.70
CA PRO A 347 -9.83 25.32 29.84
C PRO A 347 -10.03 24.07 28.98
N ILE A 348 -8.92 23.51 28.51
CA ILE A 348 -8.90 22.19 27.88
C ILE A 348 -9.37 21.15 28.90
N ASN A 349 -10.13 20.15 28.45
CA ASN A 349 -10.64 19.08 29.30
C ASN A 349 -9.49 18.37 30.06
N ARG A 350 -9.74 17.96 31.31
CA ARG A 350 -8.76 17.28 32.18
C ARG A 350 -8.14 16.04 31.50
N THR A 351 -8.93 15.28 30.74
CA THR A 351 -8.45 14.10 29.99
C THR A 351 -7.40 14.49 28.94
N LYS A 352 -7.70 15.46 28.08
CA LYS A 352 -6.78 15.95 27.04
C LYS A 352 -5.52 16.57 27.64
N LYS A 353 -5.67 17.27 28.78
CA LYS A 353 -4.54 17.81 29.53
C LYS A 353 -3.63 16.70 30.06
N ARG A 354 -4.20 15.63 30.65
CA ARG A 354 -3.43 14.46 31.10
C ARG A 354 -2.71 13.78 29.93
N VAL A 355 -3.40 13.53 28.81
CA VAL A 355 -2.77 12.90 27.63
C VAL A 355 -1.58 13.73 27.14
N ARG A 356 -1.74 15.06 27.03
CA ARG A 356 -0.62 15.94 26.69
C ARG A 356 0.51 15.86 27.70
N ASP A 357 0.20 16.01 28.99
CA ASP A 357 1.22 16.04 30.05
C ASP A 357 1.98 14.70 30.13
N GLU A 358 1.33 13.57 29.83
CA GLU A 358 1.94 12.22 29.76
C GLU A 358 2.79 12.02 28.48
N PHE A 359 2.34 12.52 27.33
CA PHE A 359 3.07 12.42 26.07
C PHE A 359 4.27 13.38 26.01
N ASP A 360 4.15 14.56 26.61
CA ASP A 360 5.20 15.57 26.70
C ASP A 360 6.09 15.40 27.97
N ALA A 361 5.87 14.35 28.78
CA ALA A 361 6.63 14.12 30.02
C ALA A 361 8.12 13.86 29.76
N GLU A 362 8.99 14.41 30.61
CA GLU A 362 10.45 14.28 30.54
C GLU A 362 10.89 12.80 30.55
N GLY A 363 11.81 12.44 29.65
CA GLY A 363 12.40 11.10 29.53
C GLY A 363 11.99 10.31 28.29
N TYR A 364 11.02 10.78 27.49
CA TYR A 364 10.62 10.14 26.23
C TYR A 364 10.36 11.18 25.13
N PRO A 365 10.75 10.90 23.87
CA PRO A 365 10.54 11.80 22.74
C PRO A 365 9.10 11.67 22.22
N GLY A 366 8.09 12.06 23.01
CA GLY A 366 6.69 12.11 22.60
C GLY A 366 6.25 13.52 22.17
N HIS A 367 5.22 13.61 21.34
CA HIS A 367 4.67 14.91 20.92
C HIS A 367 3.13 14.95 20.95
N ALA A 368 2.54 15.74 21.84
CA ALA A 368 1.11 16.03 21.80
C ALA A 368 0.80 17.34 21.05
N TRP A 369 -0.01 17.24 20.01
CA TRP A 369 -0.60 18.34 19.28
C TRP A 369 -2.08 18.45 19.63
N ILE A 370 -2.43 19.43 20.47
CA ILE A 370 -3.82 19.84 20.66
C ILE A 370 -4.09 21.02 19.72
N THR A 371 -5.18 20.98 18.95
CA THR A 371 -5.49 22.05 18.00
C THR A 371 -5.67 23.41 18.70
N ASP A 372 -5.27 24.51 18.05
CA ASP A 372 -5.48 25.86 18.59
C ASP A 372 -6.94 26.32 18.48
N GLY A 373 -7.63 25.85 17.43
CA GLY A 373 -9.06 26.05 17.21
C GLY A 373 -9.92 24.91 17.76
N TYR A 374 -11.21 24.92 17.46
CA TYR A 374 -12.16 23.90 17.88
C TYR A 374 -11.78 22.51 17.30
N THR A 375 -11.54 22.42 15.99
CA THR A 375 -11.10 21.23 15.26
C THR A 375 -9.93 21.54 14.31
N ILE A 376 -9.34 20.50 13.70
CA ILE A 376 -8.25 20.63 12.71
C ILE A 376 -8.64 21.51 11.51
N GLU A 377 -9.91 21.51 11.08
CA GLU A 377 -10.39 22.29 9.94
C GLU A 377 -10.28 23.81 10.19
N ASN A 378 -10.16 24.26 11.44
CA ASN A 378 -9.94 25.67 11.76
C ASN A 378 -8.57 26.21 11.31
N TYR A 379 -7.62 25.35 10.93
CA TYR A 379 -6.36 25.80 10.32
C TYR A 379 -6.50 26.10 8.83
N VAL A 380 -7.58 25.65 8.17
CA VAL A 380 -7.78 25.87 6.74
C VAL A 380 -8.24 27.32 6.50
N PRO A 381 -7.65 28.05 5.54
CA PRO A 381 -8.13 29.36 5.12
C PRO A 381 -9.61 29.33 4.74
N SER A 382 -10.38 30.32 5.22
CA SER A 382 -11.84 30.34 5.09
C SER A 382 -12.32 30.31 3.64
N ASP A 383 -11.58 30.94 2.74
CA ASP A 383 -11.83 30.96 1.30
C ASP A 383 -11.67 29.58 0.66
N VAL A 384 -10.57 28.88 0.98
CA VAL A 384 -10.31 27.50 0.50
C VAL A 384 -11.37 26.54 1.03
N LEU A 385 -11.68 26.60 2.34
CA LEU A 385 -12.69 25.72 2.94
C LEU A 385 -14.08 25.98 2.35
N SER A 386 -14.45 27.24 2.14
CA SER A 386 -15.75 27.60 1.55
C SER A 386 -15.87 27.14 0.10
N ALA A 387 -14.78 27.21 -0.67
CA ALA A 387 -14.72 26.72 -2.04
C ALA A 387 -14.86 25.18 -2.09
N ALA A 388 -14.16 24.47 -1.22
CA ALA A 388 -14.23 23.02 -1.14
C ALA A 388 -15.64 22.52 -0.76
N VAL A 389 -16.32 23.18 0.17
CA VAL A 389 -17.70 22.81 0.51
C VAL A 389 -18.66 23.11 -0.64
N LEU A 390 -18.47 24.22 -1.35
CA LEU A 390 -19.25 24.54 -2.55
C LEU A 390 -19.08 23.47 -3.64
N GLU A 391 -17.84 23.01 -3.86
CA GLU A 391 -17.54 21.95 -4.83
C GLU A 391 -18.21 20.63 -4.45
N VAL A 392 -18.07 20.20 -3.20
CA VAL A 392 -18.54 18.88 -2.75
C VAL A 392 -20.07 18.84 -2.61
N HIS A 393 -20.68 19.92 -2.14
CA HIS A 393 -22.09 19.93 -1.74
C HIS A 393 -22.98 20.93 -2.48
N GLY A 394 -22.43 21.71 -3.42
CA GLY A 394 -23.19 22.67 -4.23
C GLY A 394 -23.71 23.89 -3.48
N ARG A 395 -23.31 24.10 -2.22
CA ARG A 395 -23.67 25.27 -1.41
C ARG A 395 -22.44 25.89 -0.76
N ARG A 396 -22.34 27.20 -0.85
CA ARG A 396 -21.28 27.97 -0.19
C ARG A 396 -21.61 28.14 1.29
N ILE A 397 -20.65 27.84 2.17
CA ILE A 397 -20.70 28.28 3.56
C ILE A 397 -20.16 29.71 3.62
N LEU A 398 -20.83 30.60 4.34
CA LEU A 398 -20.25 31.86 4.79
C LEU A 398 -19.59 31.63 6.14
N TRP A 399 -18.38 31.06 6.12
CA TRP A 399 -17.62 30.84 7.35
C TRP A 399 -16.93 32.12 7.80
N SER A 400 -17.19 32.54 9.04
CA SER A 400 -16.69 33.79 9.62
C SER A 400 -15.21 33.74 10.01
N GLY A 401 -14.59 32.56 10.05
CA GLY A 401 -13.24 32.36 10.58
C GLY A 401 -13.20 32.23 12.11
N ASP A 402 -14.34 32.05 12.79
CA ASP A 402 -14.38 31.89 14.25
C ASP A 402 -13.69 30.59 14.69
N ARG A 403 -12.48 30.73 15.24
CA ARG A 403 -11.63 29.61 15.65
C ARG A 403 -12.23 28.73 16.75
N TRP A 404 -13.28 29.18 17.44
CA TRP A 404 -13.88 28.45 18.57
C TRP A 404 -15.16 27.69 18.21
N ARG A 405 -15.44 27.56 16.92
CA ARG A 405 -16.57 26.79 16.40
C ARG A 405 -16.11 25.80 15.35
N ASP A 406 -16.88 24.73 15.21
CA ASP A 406 -16.70 23.72 14.18
C ASP A 406 -17.23 24.28 12.85
N PRO A 407 -16.36 24.53 11.85
CA PRO A 407 -16.75 25.12 10.58
C PRO A 407 -17.67 24.22 9.75
N LEU A 408 -17.68 22.91 10.02
CA LEU A 408 -18.45 21.92 9.28
C LEU A 408 -19.78 21.56 9.94
N LYS A 409 -19.99 21.91 11.22
CA LYS A 409 -21.31 21.80 11.88
C LYS A 409 -22.24 22.97 11.60
N GLU A 410 -21.71 24.14 11.26
CA GLU A 410 -22.55 25.26 10.80
C GLU A 410 -23.12 25.02 9.39
N TYR A 411 -22.62 24.01 8.69
CA TYR A 411 -23.20 23.51 7.45
C TYR A 411 -24.27 22.45 7.71
N VAL A 412 -25.52 22.76 7.39
CA VAL A 412 -26.62 21.79 7.34
C VAL A 412 -26.90 21.47 5.86
N PRO A 413 -26.61 20.24 5.38
CA PRO A 413 -26.94 19.84 4.03
C PRO A 413 -28.45 19.92 3.78
N ALA A 414 -28.87 20.32 2.59
CA ALA A 414 -30.28 20.48 2.21
C ALA A 414 -31.15 19.21 2.37
N TRP A 415 -30.49 18.05 2.44
CA TRP A 415 -31.04 16.70 2.50
C TRP A 415 -31.07 16.14 3.93
N GLY A 416 -30.63 16.92 4.93
CA GLY A 416 -30.56 16.50 6.34
C GLY A 416 -29.48 15.44 6.57
N GLY A 417 -28.28 15.88 6.97
CA GLY A 417 -27.14 14.99 7.22
C GLY A 417 -25.96 15.75 7.84
N SER A 418 -24.82 15.07 8.06
CA SER A 418 -23.55 15.71 8.43
C SER A 418 -22.70 16.02 7.20
N ALA A 419 -21.81 17.00 7.30
CA ALA A 419 -20.84 17.29 6.24
C ALA A 419 -19.96 16.06 5.95
N ASP A 420 -19.75 15.73 4.67
CA ASP A 420 -18.77 14.72 4.25
C ASP A 420 -17.35 15.26 4.43
N LYS A 421 -16.81 15.09 5.64
CA LYS A 421 -15.49 15.58 6.03
C LYS A 421 -14.37 15.03 5.14
N ILE A 422 -14.49 13.80 4.63
CA ILE A 422 -13.45 13.14 3.84
C ILE A 422 -13.39 13.77 2.44
N ARG A 423 -14.54 13.94 1.78
CA ARG A 423 -14.59 14.60 0.47
C ARG A 423 -14.15 16.06 0.54
N ILE A 424 -14.56 16.77 1.59
CA ILE A 424 -14.13 18.15 1.82
C ILE A 424 -12.60 18.22 2.01
N ALA A 425 -12.02 17.36 2.86
CA ALA A 425 -10.58 17.35 3.10
C ALA A 425 -9.78 17.08 1.80
N ARG A 426 -10.24 16.17 0.94
CA ARG A 426 -9.62 15.90 -0.37
C ARG A 426 -9.66 17.13 -1.28
N SER A 427 -10.81 17.78 -1.41
CA SER A 427 -10.96 18.99 -2.22
C SER A 427 -10.11 20.14 -1.67
N VAL A 428 -10.05 20.33 -0.35
CA VAL A 428 -9.17 21.34 0.27
C VAL A 428 -7.71 21.09 -0.09
N CYS A 429 -7.22 19.85 0.06
CA CYS A 429 -5.81 19.53 -0.20
C CYS A 429 -5.46 19.67 -1.69
N GLN A 430 -6.37 19.32 -2.60
CA GLN A 430 -6.19 19.52 -4.04
C GLN A 430 -6.09 21.01 -4.41
N ASN A 431 -6.91 21.86 -3.76
CA ASN A 431 -7.00 23.28 -4.06
C ASN A 431 -6.07 24.17 -3.21
N TRP A 432 -5.26 23.57 -2.33
CA TRP A 432 -4.30 24.29 -1.48
C TRP A 432 -2.85 23.81 -1.74
N PRO A 433 -2.24 24.18 -2.87
CA PRO A 433 -0.91 23.68 -3.27
C PRO A 433 0.28 24.39 -2.60
N GLY A 434 0.03 25.42 -1.77
CA GLY A 434 1.07 26.33 -1.29
C GLY A 434 1.54 26.11 0.15
N LEU A 435 2.77 26.56 0.43
CA LEU A 435 3.38 26.64 1.78
C LEU A 435 2.92 27.86 2.60
N ASP A 436 1.90 28.61 2.12
CA ASP A 436 1.35 29.76 2.84
C ASP A 436 0.43 29.29 3.98
N PHE A 437 1.04 28.64 4.95
CA PHE A 437 0.38 28.16 6.14
C PHE A 437 0.09 29.34 7.08
N PRO A 438 -1.04 29.31 7.81
CA PRO A 438 -1.13 30.11 9.02
C PRO A 438 0.09 29.83 9.91
N LYS A 439 0.79 30.86 10.38
CA LYS A 439 2.02 30.72 11.19
C LYS A 439 1.92 29.72 12.35
N VAL A 440 0.71 29.59 12.91
CA VAL A 440 0.41 28.66 14.00
C VAL A 440 0.46 27.21 13.50
N LEU A 441 -0.16 26.92 12.35
CA LEU A 441 -0.10 25.62 11.70
C LEU A 441 1.35 25.27 11.31
N GLU A 442 2.07 26.22 10.71
CA GLU A 442 3.47 26.01 10.30
C GLU A 442 4.34 25.52 11.47
N LYS A 443 4.24 26.18 12.63
CA LYS A 443 4.97 25.78 13.83
C LYS A 443 4.65 24.35 14.28
N HIS A 444 3.39 23.94 14.19
CA HIS A 444 2.99 22.58 14.55
C HIS A 444 3.51 21.54 13.57
N VAL A 445 3.39 21.82 12.26
CA VAL A 445 3.90 20.93 11.20
C VAL A 445 5.42 20.81 11.29
N GLU A 446 6.14 21.91 11.51
CA GLU A 446 7.60 21.89 11.71
C GLU A 446 8.02 21.05 12.91
N ARG A 447 7.30 21.20 14.04
CA ARG A 447 7.58 20.40 15.24
C ARG A 447 7.32 18.91 14.99
N LEU A 448 6.24 18.58 14.28
CA LEU A 448 5.92 17.20 13.90
C LEU A 448 6.97 16.61 12.96
N VAL A 449 7.39 17.35 11.94
CA VAL A 449 8.47 16.95 11.00
C VAL A 449 9.80 16.76 11.72
N SER A 450 10.16 17.67 12.64
CA SER A 450 11.37 17.55 13.45
C SER A 450 11.35 16.29 14.31
N PHE A 451 10.21 16.01 14.95
CA PHE A 451 10.00 14.79 15.73
C PHE A 451 10.15 13.53 14.86
N MET A 452 9.57 13.52 13.65
CA MET A 452 9.75 12.40 12.71
C MET A 452 11.22 12.24 12.31
N ARG A 453 11.93 13.33 12.00
CA ARG A 453 13.35 13.27 11.63
C ARG A 453 14.22 12.75 12.76
N GLU A 454 13.98 13.18 14.00
CA GLU A 454 14.67 12.64 15.19
C GLU A 454 14.48 11.13 15.32
N ALA A 455 13.23 10.66 15.14
CA ALA A 455 12.90 9.24 15.18
C ALA A 455 13.62 8.43 14.08
N ASN A 456 13.80 9.02 12.90
CA ASN A 456 14.49 8.38 11.78
C ASN A 456 16.03 8.43 11.90
N GLN A 457 16.60 9.38 12.66
CA GLN A 457 18.06 9.48 12.85
C GLN A 457 18.64 8.39 13.76
N HIS A 458 17.84 7.83 14.68
CA HIS A 458 18.30 6.83 15.65
C HIS A 458 18.61 5.45 15.05
N VAL A 459 18.28 5.22 13.78
CA VAL A 459 18.62 3.98 13.06
C VAL A 459 20.07 3.99 12.55
N GLY A 460 20.65 5.17 12.30
CA GLY A 460 22.02 5.30 11.77
C GLY A 460 23.15 5.25 12.80
N ALA A 461 22.83 5.20 14.11
CA ALA A 461 23.82 5.28 15.18
C ALA A 461 24.15 3.94 15.85
N VAL A 462 23.48 2.85 15.47
CA VAL A 462 23.68 1.52 16.10
C VAL A 462 24.81 0.71 15.44
N ASP A 463 25.31 1.11 14.27
CA ASP A 463 26.45 0.49 13.58
C ASP A 463 27.66 1.44 13.46
N ARG A 464 28.17 1.95 14.59
CA ARG A 464 29.53 2.54 14.66
C ARG A 464 30.45 1.77 15.58
#